data_AF-A0A0F9LKZ6-F1
#
_entry.id   AF-A0A0F9LKZ6-F1
#
_cell.length_a   1.000
_cell.length_b   1.000
_cell.length_c   1.000
_cell.angle_alpha   90.00
_cell.angle_beta   90.00
_cell.angle_gamma   90.00
#
_symmetry.space_group_name_H-M   'P 1'
#
loop_
_entity.id
_entity.type
_entity.pdbx_description
1 polymer ?
#
loop_
_entity_poly.entity_id
_entity_poly.type
_entity_poly.pdbx_seq_one_letter_code
_entity_poly.pdbx_strand_id
1 'polypeptide(L)'
;FHSYHTTGLAAGDLADWVFDAGGAGTSHAITGIVQAGGDITVTTGDAHGLAVGDIISQTNLADAAYVGVFDVLTVPTTTTYTVTASYTATGTGTMDQAATLEADAVAAGVYAFAYYMSAVPVGNNETFDFQLYKEATAITGSKIRRKFGASGDFGSMSAGGVVSIANGDKLSLAVSNEDTAANLTIRNLTVVLVRL
;
A
#
# COMPACT_ATOMS: atom_id res chain seq x y z
N PHE A 1 -0.39 3.43 -8.13
CA PHE A 1 -0.87 2.68 -6.96
C PHE A 1 -0.37 3.37 -5.71
N HIS A 2 -1.27 3.80 -4.84
CA HIS A 2 -0.94 4.31 -3.51
C HIS A 2 -1.34 3.28 -2.47
N SER A 3 -0.39 2.86 -1.67
CA SER A 3 -0.68 2.11 -0.45
C SER A 3 -1.45 3.03 0.51
N TYR A 4 -2.45 2.50 1.19
CA TYR A 4 -3.29 3.27 2.08
C TYR A 4 -2.58 3.50 3.43
N HIS A 5 -2.57 4.75 3.89
CA HIS A 5 -1.88 5.19 5.10
C HIS A 5 -2.56 6.47 5.62
N THR A 6 -2.99 6.49 6.88
CA THR A 6 -3.61 7.67 7.49
C THR A 6 -3.37 7.69 8.99
N THR A 7 -3.42 8.87 9.62
CA THR A 7 -3.48 9.01 11.09
C THR A 7 -4.83 8.59 11.69
N GLY A 8 -5.87 8.39 10.87
CA GLY A 8 -7.24 8.14 11.31
C GLY A 8 -7.61 6.66 11.41
N LEU A 9 -6.72 5.74 11.02
CA LEU A 9 -6.95 4.32 11.21
C LEU A 9 -6.75 3.95 12.67
N ALA A 10 -7.75 3.27 13.24
CA ALA A 10 -7.67 2.69 14.56
C ALA A 10 -7.66 1.16 14.44
N ALA A 11 -6.88 0.51 15.31
CA ALA A 11 -6.94 -0.93 15.49
C ALA A 11 -8.36 -1.36 15.89
N GLY A 12 -8.83 -2.44 15.27
CA GLY A 12 -10.03 -3.15 15.70
C GLY A 12 -9.71 -4.23 16.73
N ASP A 13 -10.44 -5.35 16.67
CA ASP A 13 -9.99 -6.59 17.31
C ASP A 13 -8.82 -7.15 16.49
N LEU A 14 -7.69 -7.35 17.16
CA LEU A 14 -6.44 -7.72 16.52
C LEU A 14 -6.04 -9.17 16.79
N ALA A 15 -6.82 -10.01 17.48
CA ALA A 15 -6.46 -11.38 17.88
C ALA A 15 -5.30 -12.03 17.08
N ASP A 16 -4.08 -12.00 17.64
CA ASP A 16 -2.84 -12.54 17.07
C ASP A 16 -2.22 -11.76 15.86
N TRP A 17 -2.59 -10.49 15.71
CA TRP A 17 -2.09 -9.54 14.71
C TRP A 17 -1.58 -8.27 15.38
N VAL A 18 -0.64 -7.61 14.71
CA VAL A 18 -0.14 -6.30 15.10
C VAL A 18 -0.56 -5.29 14.04
N PHE A 19 -1.25 -4.23 14.44
CA PHE A 19 -1.54 -3.11 13.55
C PHE A 19 -0.42 -2.09 13.58
N ASP A 20 0.10 -1.75 12.40
CA ASP A 20 1.00 -0.63 12.18
C ASP A 20 0.29 0.42 11.31
N ALA A 21 0.30 1.67 11.76
CA ALA A 21 -0.26 2.79 11.01
C ALA A 21 0.63 3.22 9.82
N GLY A 22 1.83 2.64 9.69
CA GLY A 22 2.80 2.95 8.65
C GLY A 22 3.25 4.40 8.71
N GLY A 23 3.29 5.06 7.55
CA GLY A 23 3.69 6.48 7.46
C GLY A 23 2.68 7.44 8.08
N ALA A 24 1.57 6.95 8.64
CA ALA A 24 0.53 7.72 9.31
C ALA A 24 0.07 8.94 8.49
N GLY A 25 -0.12 8.76 7.17
CA GLY A 25 -0.53 9.84 6.26
C GLY A 25 0.57 10.82 5.84
N THR A 26 1.84 10.53 6.17
CA THR A 26 3.00 11.30 5.69
C THR A 26 3.54 10.66 4.41
N SER A 27 3.61 11.46 3.35
CA SER A 27 4.26 11.10 2.09
C SER A 27 5.65 11.71 2.05
N HIS A 28 6.63 10.97 1.53
CA HIS A 28 8.01 11.44 1.39
C HIS A 28 8.35 11.68 -0.08
N ALA A 29 9.00 12.79 -0.39
CA ALA A 29 9.49 13.05 -1.74
C ALA A 29 10.71 12.16 -2.02
N ILE A 30 10.69 11.42 -3.13
CA ILE A 30 11.86 10.74 -3.66
C ILE A 30 12.71 11.77 -4.41
N THR A 31 13.96 11.92 -3.99
CA THR A 31 14.92 12.91 -4.52
C THR A 31 16.01 12.29 -5.38
N GLY A 32 16.17 10.96 -5.34
CA GLY A 32 17.11 10.26 -6.19
C GLY A 32 16.91 8.76 -6.19
N ILE A 33 17.32 8.11 -7.28
CA ILE A 33 17.38 6.67 -7.43
C ILE A 33 18.74 6.34 -8.04
N VAL A 34 19.45 5.38 -7.44
CA VAL A 34 20.75 4.91 -7.94
C VAL A 34 20.77 3.39 -7.94
N GLN A 35 21.63 2.81 -8.78
CA GLN A 35 21.80 1.36 -8.83
C GLN A 35 22.40 0.81 -7.52
N ALA A 36 21.88 -0.32 -7.07
CA ALA A 36 22.39 -1.07 -5.93
C ALA A 36 22.47 -2.57 -6.28
N GLY A 37 23.45 -2.93 -7.10
CA GLY A 37 23.56 -4.29 -7.63
C GLY A 37 22.39 -4.61 -8.57
N GLY A 38 21.58 -5.61 -8.20
CA GLY A 38 20.35 -6.01 -8.91
C GLY A 38 19.08 -5.26 -8.48
N ASP A 39 19.19 -4.46 -7.42
CA ASP A 39 18.11 -3.66 -6.84
C ASP A 39 18.39 -2.16 -7.07
N ILE A 40 17.47 -1.30 -6.61
CA ILE A 40 17.69 0.15 -6.54
C ILE A 40 17.86 0.63 -5.10
N THR A 41 18.71 1.63 -4.90
CA THR A 41 18.68 2.48 -3.70
C THR A 41 17.88 3.73 -4.02
N VAL A 42 16.90 4.03 -3.18
CA VAL A 42 16.05 5.21 -3.29
C VAL A 42 16.40 6.17 -2.16
N THR A 43 16.54 7.45 -2.50
CA THR A 43 16.78 8.55 -1.56
C THR A 43 15.50 9.37 -1.42
N THR A 44 15.13 9.65 -0.17
CA THR A 44 14.02 10.53 0.21
C THR A 44 14.54 11.91 0.61
N GLY A 45 13.69 12.93 0.58
CA GLY A 45 14.05 14.31 0.94
C GLY A 45 14.25 14.54 2.43
N ASP A 46 13.65 13.69 3.27
CA ASP A 46 13.61 13.77 4.72
C ASP A 46 13.66 12.37 5.35
N ALA A 47 13.75 12.28 6.68
CA ALA A 47 13.84 11.01 7.36
C ALA A 47 12.51 10.23 7.24
N HIS A 48 12.57 9.02 6.69
CA HIS A 48 11.36 8.28 6.28
C HIS A 48 10.80 7.31 7.32
N GLY A 49 11.52 7.04 8.42
CA GLY A 49 11.06 6.15 9.49
C GLY A 49 10.94 4.65 9.15
N LEU A 50 11.07 4.27 7.88
CA LEU A 50 11.03 2.88 7.41
C LEU A 50 11.99 1.93 8.15
N ALA A 51 11.54 0.69 8.27
CA ALA A 51 12.28 -0.50 8.66
C ALA A 51 12.32 -1.53 7.51
N VAL A 52 13.18 -2.54 7.65
CA VAL A 52 13.23 -3.69 6.73
C VAL A 52 11.92 -4.48 6.82
N GLY A 53 11.38 -4.86 5.67
CA GLY A 53 10.10 -5.57 5.55
C GLY A 53 8.89 -4.64 5.59
N ASP A 54 9.06 -3.32 5.57
CA ASP A 54 7.91 -2.41 5.40
C ASP A 54 7.40 -2.45 3.97
N ILE A 55 6.07 -2.39 3.84
CA ILE A 55 5.40 -2.27 2.55
C ILE A 55 5.26 -0.78 2.21
N ILE A 56 5.76 -0.38 1.05
CA ILE A 56 5.65 0.99 0.54
C ILE A 56 5.00 1.01 -0.83
N SER A 57 4.45 2.15 -1.22
CA SER A 57 4.17 2.45 -2.63
C SER A 57 5.06 3.57 -3.14
N GLN A 58 5.55 3.41 -4.37
CA GLN A 58 6.26 4.45 -5.11
C GLN A 58 5.41 4.92 -6.28
N THR A 59 5.24 6.24 -6.40
CA THR A 59 4.38 6.89 -7.40
C THR A 59 5.04 8.13 -7.99
N ASN A 60 4.43 8.68 -9.05
CA ASN A 60 4.88 9.90 -9.72
C ASN A 60 6.31 9.81 -10.30
N LEU A 61 6.78 8.59 -10.61
CA LEU A 61 8.06 8.34 -11.27
C LEU A 61 7.85 8.17 -12.77
N ALA A 62 8.80 8.64 -13.57
CA ALA A 62 8.74 8.53 -15.02
C ALA A 62 8.96 7.08 -15.52
N ASP A 63 9.77 6.29 -14.80
CA ASP A 63 10.00 4.89 -15.14
C ASP A 63 9.00 3.99 -14.42
N ALA A 64 8.23 3.22 -15.19
CA ALA A 64 7.24 2.29 -14.68
C ALA A 64 7.86 1.15 -13.84
N ALA A 65 9.14 0.82 -14.02
CA ALA A 65 9.84 -0.16 -13.18
C ALA A 65 9.98 0.29 -11.73
N TYR A 66 9.85 1.59 -11.46
CA TYR A 66 9.90 2.18 -10.12
C TYR A 66 8.51 2.48 -9.54
N VAL A 67 7.43 2.24 -10.29
CA VAL A 67 6.07 2.54 -9.86
C VAL A 67 5.37 1.26 -9.43
N GLY A 68 4.87 1.22 -8.21
CA GLY A 68 4.23 0.02 -7.67
C GLY A 68 4.25 -0.06 -6.15
N VAL A 69 3.93 -1.25 -5.65
CA VAL A 69 4.06 -1.62 -4.24
C VAL A 69 5.33 -2.46 -4.09
N PHE A 70 6.13 -2.17 -3.08
CA PHE A 70 7.44 -2.80 -2.86
C PHE A 70 7.66 -3.10 -1.37
N ASP A 71 8.47 -4.12 -1.12
CA ASP A 71 9.00 -4.43 0.21
C ASP A 71 10.36 -3.76 0.39
N VAL A 72 10.56 -3.10 1.53
CA VAL A 72 11.85 -2.51 1.89
C VAL A 72 12.85 -3.61 2.24
N LEU A 73 13.91 -3.74 1.45
CA LEU A 73 14.94 -4.78 1.65
C LEU A 73 15.99 -4.37 2.67
N THR A 74 16.48 -3.13 2.58
CA THR A 74 17.47 -2.56 3.51
C THR A 74 17.19 -1.07 3.73
N VAL A 75 17.67 -0.55 4.86
CA VAL A 75 17.61 0.86 5.22
C VAL A 75 19.02 1.34 5.56
N PRO A 76 19.86 1.71 4.56
CA PRO A 76 21.25 2.07 4.82
C PRO A 76 21.41 3.35 5.66
N THR A 77 20.48 4.30 5.52
CA THR A 77 20.45 5.55 6.30
C THR A 77 19.01 5.93 6.61
N THR A 78 18.80 6.99 7.41
CA THR A 78 17.45 7.48 7.71
C THR A 78 16.70 8.06 6.50
N THR A 79 17.40 8.32 5.39
CA THR A 79 16.83 8.91 4.16
C THR A 79 17.02 8.00 2.94
N THR A 80 17.55 6.79 3.11
CA THR A 80 17.76 5.86 2.01
C THR A 80 17.26 4.46 2.34
N TYR A 81 16.65 3.82 1.36
CA TYR A 81 16.20 2.43 1.44
C TYR A 81 16.43 1.72 0.10
N THR A 82 16.35 0.39 0.09
CA THR A 82 16.47 -0.41 -1.14
C THR A 82 15.21 -1.23 -1.40
N VAL A 83 14.88 -1.43 -2.68
CA VAL A 83 13.77 -2.28 -3.13
C VAL A 83 14.16 -3.04 -4.40
N THR A 84 13.51 -4.17 -4.67
CA THR A 84 13.71 -4.92 -5.92
C THR A 84 13.08 -4.18 -7.10
N ALA A 85 13.93 -3.53 -7.88
CA ALA A 85 13.63 -3.00 -9.20
C ALA A 85 14.90 -2.94 -10.04
N SER A 86 14.78 -3.09 -11.36
CA SER A 86 15.91 -2.95 -12.27
C SER A 86 16.23 -1.48 -12.49
N TYR A 87 17.47 -1.07 -12.18
CA TYR A 87 17.90 0.29 -12.45
C TYR A 87 17.98 0.59 -13.95
N THR A 88 17.32 1.67 -14.36
CA THR A 88 17.27 2.18 -15.73
C THR A 88 17.78 3.62 -15.81
N ALA A 89 17.36 4.47 -14.87
CA ALA A 89 17.72 5.88 -14.75
C ALA A 89 17.51 6.42 -13.33
N THR A 90 18.03 7.61 -13.05
CA THR A 90 17.68 8.39 -11.85
C THR A 90 16.28 8.98 -11.99
N GLY A 91 15.54 9.11 -10.88
CA GLY A 91 14.19 9.68 -10.90
C GLY A 91 13.78 10.36 -9.60
N THR A 92 12.70 11.13 -9.67
CA THR A 92 12.01 11.73 -8.53
C THR A 92 10.57 11.27 -8.50
N GLY A 93 9.94 11.29 -7.34
CA GLY A 93 8.55 10.86 -7.16
C GLY A 93 8.11 10.96 -5.71
N THR A 94 7.19 10.07 -5.32
CA THR A 94 6.63 10.03 -3.97
C THR A 94 6.68 8.61 -3.42
N MET A 95 7.04 8.48 -2.15
CA MET A 95 6.99 7.25 -1.39
C MET A 95 5.98 7.39 -0.25
N ASP A 96 5.12 6.39 -0.13
CA ASP A 96 4.15 6.27 0.96
C ASP A 96 4.32 4.91 1.66
N GLN A 97 4.53 4.92 2.98
CA GLN A 97 4.57 3.69 3.78
C GLN A 97 3.14 3.27 4.14
N ALA A 98 2.79 2.02 3.78
CA ALA A 98 1.46 1.46 3.99
C ALA A 98 1.14 1.28 5.48
N ALA A 99 -0.12 1.48 5.86
CA ALA A 99 -0.64 0.87 7.08
C ALA A 99 -0.77 -0.65 6.87
N THR A 100 -0.39 -1.43 7.87
CA THR A 100 -0.33 -2.89 7.77
C THR A 100 -0.98 -3.61 8.95
N LEU A 101 -1.44 -4.84 8.68
CA LEU A 101 -1.70 -5.86 9.68
C LEU A 101 -0.62 -6.93 9.54
N GLU A 102 0.24 -7.06 10.54
CA GLU A 102 1.29 -8.07 10.61
C GLU A 102 0.81 -9.28 11.40
N ALA A 103 0.94 -10.48 10.82
CA ALA A 103 0.59 -11.72 11.48
C ALA A 103 1.66 -12.11 12.49
N ASP A 104 1.27 -12.41 13.73
CA ASP A 104 2.19 -13.00 14.69
C ASP A 104 2.41 -14.51 14.45
N ALA A 105 3.19 -15.15 15.34
CA ALA A 105 3.53 -16.56 15.21
C ALA A 105 2.32 -17.52 15.31
N VAL A 106 1.25 -17.11 15.98
CA VAL A 106 0.02 -17.88 16.20
C VAL A 106 -0.97 -17.66 15.05
N ALA A 107 -0.89 -16.51 14.37
CA ALA A 107 -1.70 -16.16 13.21
C ALA A 107 -1.29 -16.83 11.90
N ALA A 108 -0.26 -17.68 11.86
CA ALA A 108 0.04 -18.44 10.65
C ALA A 108 -1.11 -19.40 10.27
N GLY A 109 -1.63 -19.31 9.04
CA GLY A 109 -2.77 -20.11 8.61
C GLY A 109 -3.39 -19.66 7.30
N VAL A 110 -4.51 -20.27 6.94
CA VAL A 110 -5.32 -19.84 5.79
C VAL A 110 -6.48 -19.00 6.32
N TYR A 111 -6.69 -17.85 5.71
CA TYR A 111 -7.73 -16.90 6.10
C TYR A 111 -8.69 -16.64 4.94
N ALA A 112 -9.99 -16.66 5.23
CA ALA A 112 -10.94 -15.92 4.43
C ALA A 112 -10.80 -14.43 4.77
N PHE A 113 -10.61 -13.59 3.77
CA PHE A 113 -10.60 -12.15 3.92
C PHE A 113 -11.85 -11.54 3.30
N ALA A 114 -12.30 -10.43 3.87
CA ALA A 114 -13.20 -9.49 3.23
C ALA A 114 -12.78 -8.07 3.57
N TYR A 115 -12.93 -7.14 2.64
CA TYR A 115 -12.91 -5.73 2.98
C TYR A 115 -14.20 -5.05 2.51
N TYR A 116 -14.59 -4.04 3.27
CA TYR A 116 -15.74 -3.19 3.00
C TYR A 116 -15.27 -1.75 3.12
N MET A 117 -15.64 -0.93 2.15
CA MET A 117 -15.23 0.46 2.14
C MET A 117 -16.28 1.35 1.51
N SER A 118 -16.26 2.61 1.93
CA SER A 118 -17.00 3.68 1.28
C SER A 118 -16.07 4.83 0.94
N ALA A 119 -16.21 5.40 -0.25
CA ALA A 119 -15.37 6.49 -0.70
C ALA A 119 -16.15 7.53 -1.52
N VAL A 120 -15.55 8.71 -1.64
CA VAL A 120 -16.06 9.83 -2.43
C VAL A 120 -14.93 10.39 -3.29
N PRO A 121 -15.10 10.52 -4.61
CA PRO A 121 -14.08 11.06 -5.51
C PRO A 121 -14.05 12.59 -5.40
N VAL A 122 -12.87 13.15 -5.59
CA VAL A 122 -12.71 14.60 -5.77
C VAL A 122 -13.02 14.99 -7.22
N GLY A 123 -12.65 14.14 -8.19
CA GLY A 123 -12.90 14.33 -9.62
C GLY A 123 -14.23 13.74 -10.11
N ASN A 124 -14.61 14.11 -11.33
CA ASN A 124 -15.73 13.50 -12.06
C ASN A 124 -15.20 12.39 -12.98
N ASN A 125 -15.98 11.33 -13.20
CA ASN A 125 -15.67 10.25 -14.15
C ASN A 125 -14.35 9.49 -13.85
N GLU A 126 -13.98 9.37 -12.59
CA GLU A 126 -12.74 8.71 -12.15
C GLU A 126 -12.97 7.24 -11.81
N THR A 127 -12.06 6.38 -12.25
CA THR A 127 -12.06 4.94 -12.01
C THR A 127 -10.95 4.59 -11.05
N PHE A 128 -11.32 3.95 -9.94
CA PHE A 128 -10.37 3.48 -8.94
C PHE A 128 -10.38 1.97 -8.83
N ASP A 129 -9.19 1.39 -8.76
CA ASP A 129 -8.97 0.00 -8.32
C ASP A 129 -8.62 0.00 -6.84
N PHE A 130 -9.20 -0.95 -6.10
CA PHE A 130 -8.91 -1.21 -4.69
C PHE A 130 -8.46 -2.65 -4.58
N GLN A 131 -7.35 -2.90 -3.90
CA GLN A 131 -6.74 -4.22 -3.86
C GLN A 131 -5.97 -4.44 -2.56
N LEU A 132 -6.10 -5.64 -1.99
CA LEU A 132 -5.25 -6.05 -0.87
C LEU A 132 -3.94 -6.62 -1.38
N TYR A 133 -2.88 -6.36 -0.62
CA TYR A 133 -1.54 -6.86 -0.84
C TYR A 133 -1.11 -7.67 0.37
N LYS A 134 -0.34 -8.73 0.11
CA LYS A 134 0.46 -9.45 1.09
C LYS A 134 1.91 -9.23 0.72
N GLU A 135 2.66 -8.54 1.58
CA GLU A 135 3.94 -7.95 1.17
C GLU A 135 3.76 -7.09 -0.10
N ALA A 136 4.72 -7.11 -1.02
CA ALA A 136 4.60 -6.49 -2.34
C ALA A 136 3.69 -7.26 -3.33
N THR A 137 3.07 -8.37 -2.92
CA THR A 137 2.28 -9.22 -3.82
C THR A 137 0.79 -8.94 -3.70
N ALA A 138 0.17 -8.54 -4.80
CA ALA A 138 -1.27 -8.31 -4.84
C ALA A 138 -2.04 -9.63 -4.64
N ILE A 139 -2.99 -9.66 -3.71
CA ILE A 139 -3.79 -10.85 -3.42
C ILE A 139 -4.80 -11.07 -4.56
N THR A 140 -4.71 -12.23 -5.21
CA THR A 140 -5.63 -12.64 -6.27
C THR A 140 -7.09 -12.62 -5.79
N GLY A 141 -7.97 -12.03 -6.59
CA GLY A 141 -9.40 -11.93 -6.26
C GLY A 141 -9.75 -10.80 -5.29
N SER A 142 -8.77 -10.11 -4.69
CA SER A 142 -9.04 -8.96 -3.82
C SER A 142 -9.30 -7.66 -4.59
N LYS A 143 -9.07 -7.61 -5.90
CA LYS A 143 -9.25 -6.40 -6.71
C LYS A 143 -10.73 -6.13 -6.98
N ILE A 144 -11.19 -4.91 -6.68
CA ILE A 144 -12.47 -4.37 -7.17
C ILE A 144 -12.24 -3.04 -7.87
N ARG A 145 -12.95 -2.83 -8.99
CA ARG A 145 -12.92 -1.58 -9.77
C ARG A 145 -14.23 -0.82 -9.58
N ARG A 146 -14.14 0.49 -9.32
CA ARG A 146 -15.31 1.37 -9.24
C ARG A 146 -15.05 2.65 -10.02
N LYS A 147 -15.91 2.91 -11.01
CA LYS A 147 -16.01 4.21 -11.67
C LYS A 147 -16.99 5.10 -10.93
N PHE A 148 -16.61 6.30 -10.57
CA PHE A 148 -17.51 7.32 -10.01
C PHE A 148 -17.88 8.32 -11.11
N GLY A 149 -19.16 8.62 -11.27
CA GLY A 149 -19.66 9.44 -12.37
C GLY A 149 -19.45 10.94 -12.14
N ALA A 150 -19.66 11.39 -10.90
CA ALA A 150 -19.52 12.78 -10.50
C ALA A 150 -18.74 12.93 -9.19
N SER A 151 -18.16 14.12 -9.01
CA SER A 151 -17.58 14.58 -7.76
C SER A 151 -18.67 14.59 -6.69
N GLY A 152 -18.33 14.08 -5.51
CA GLY A 152 -19.32 13.88 -4.44
C GLY A 152 -20.14 12.60 -4.56
N ASP A 153 -19.98 11.78 -5.62
CA ASP A 153 -20.62 10.47 -5.67
C ASP A 153 -20.18 9.60 -4.49
N PHE A 154 -21.14 8.95 -3.85
CA PHE A 154 -20.86 7.98 -2.79
C PHE A 154 -20.82 6.57 -3.39
N GLY A 155 -19.68 5.91 -3.23
CA GLY A 155 -19.47 4.53 -3.66
C GLY A 155 -19.19 3.63 -2.47
N SER A 156 -19.82 2.46 -2.47
CA SER A 156 -19.47 1.33 -1.60
C SER A 156 -18.74 0.28 -2.44
N MET A 157 -17.67 -0.28 -1.90
CA MET A 157 -16.92 -1.36 -2.52
C MET A 157 -16.69 -2.47 -1.51
N SER A 158 -16.73 -3.71 -1.98
CA SER A 158 -16.37 -4.88 -1.19
C SER A 158 -15.72 -5.93 -2.07
N ALA A 159 -14.68 -6.56 -1.56
CA ALA A 159 -14.15 -7.79 -2.13
C ALA A 159 -13.79 -8.77 -1.01
N GLY A 160 -13.61 -10.03 -1.37
CA GLY A 160 -13.21 -11.07 -0.46
C GLY A 160 -12.58 -12.23 -1.20
N GLY A 161 -11.95 -13.11 -0.45
CA GLY A 161 -11.22 -14.24 -1.00
C GLY A 161 -10.53 -15.04 0.09
N VAL A 162 -9.53 -15.81 -0.31
CA VAL A 162 -8.72 -16.62 0.60
C VAL A 162 -7.25 -16.26 0.42
N VAL A 163 -6.52 -16.19 1.52
CA VAL A 163 -5.08 -15.92 1.53
C VAL A 163 -4.39 -16.84 2.54
N SER A 164 -3.22 -17.35 2.16
CA SER A 164 -2.33 -18.06 3.09
C SER A 164 -1.36 -17.06 3.72
N ILE A 165 -1.29 -17.09 5.04
CA ILE A 165 -0.53 -16.18 5.90
C ILE A 165 0.53 -16.99 6.66
N ALA A 166 1.78 -16.58 6.57
CA ALA A 166 2.86 -17.05 7.41
C ALA A 166 3.10 -16.08 8.58
N ASN A 167 3.86 -16.52 9.59
CA ASN A 167 4.32 -15.64 10.66
C ASN A 167 5.15 -14.48 10.07
N GLY A 168 4.84 -13.26 10.47
CA GLY A 168 5.47 -12.03 9.98
C GLY A 168 4.92 -11.53 8.64
N ASP A 169 3.99 -12.24 7.99
CA ASP A 169 3.35 -11.73 6.77
C ASP A 169 2.52 -10.47 7.10
N LYS A 170 2.67 -9.44 6.28
CA LYS A 170 1.98 -8.15 6.38
C LYS A 170 0.92 -8.03 5.29
N LEU A 171 -0.26 -7.59 5.70
CA LEU A 171 -1.37 -7.24 4.81
C LEU A 171 -1.55 -5.74 4.72
N SER A 172 -1.74 -5.21 3.52
CA SER A 172 -2.04 -3.80 3.28
C SER A 172 -3.15 -3.62 2.23
N LEU A 173 -3.76 -2.44 2.21
CA LEU A 173 -4.68 -2.04 1.15
C LEU A 173 -3.98 -1.02 0.25
N ALA A 174 -4.12 -1.15 -1.06
CA ALA A 174 -3.72 -0.14 -2.02
C ALA A 174 -4.89 0.32 -2.89
N VAL A 175 -4.80 1.57 -3.35
CA VAL A 175 -5.75 2.22 -4.24
C VAL A 175 -4.99 2.78 -5.45
N SER A 176 -5.47 2.57 -6.66
CA SER A 176 -4.98 3.27 -7.84
C SER A 176 -6.12 4.01 -8.54
N ASN A 177 -5.83 5.23 -8.97
CA ASN A 177 -6.65 5.88 -10.00
C ASN A 177 -6.16 5.36 -11.37
N GLU A 178 -7.10 4.88 -12.17
CA GLU A 178 -6.89 4.27 -13.47
C GLU A 178 -7.16 5.23 -14.63
N ASP A 179 -7.70 6.42 -14.33
CA ASP A 179 -8.03 7.45 -15.32
C ASP A 179 -7.05 8.62 -15.22
N THR A 180 -7.27 9.53 -14.25
CA THR A 180 -6.45 10.74 -14.09
C THR A 180 -5.67 10.74 -12.76
N ALA A 181 -5.12 11.89 -12.38
CA ALA A 181 -4.46 12.09 -11.07
C ALA A 181 -5.45 12.61 -9.99
N ALA A 182 -6.76 12.43 -10.17
CA ALA A 182 -7.74 12.89 -9.19
C ALA A 182 -7.68 12.08 -7.89
N ASN A 183 -7.97 12.77 -6.79
CA ASN A 183 -7.95 12.20 -5.45
C ASN A 183 -9.25 11.47 -5.10
N LEU A 184 -9.15 10.58 -4.13
CA LEU A 184 -10.27 9.87 -3.50
C LEU A 184 -10.22 10.08 -1.99
N THR A 185 -11.36 10.30 -1.36
CA THR A 185 -11.49 10.27 0.10
C THR A 185 -12.15 8.96 0.52
N ILE A 186 -11.39 8.08 1.17
CA ILE A 186 -11.94 6.92 1.88
C ILE A 186 -12.55 7.42 3.20
N ARG A 187 -13.84 7.12 3.41
CA ARG A 187 -14.57 7.52 4.62
C ARG A 187 -14.62 6.43 5.67
N ASN A 188 -14.80 5.19 5.22
CA ASN A 188 -14.86 4.02 6.07
C ASN A 188 -14.10 2.90 5.36
N LEU A 189 -13.31 2.17 6.13
CA LEU A 189 -12.62 0.96 5.72
C LEU A 189 -12.73 -0.05 6.86
N THR A 190 -13.14 -1.26 6.52
CA THR A 190 -13.11 -2.41 7.43
C THR A 190 -12.47 -3.56 6.68
N VAL A 191 -11.45 -4.17 7.30
CA VAL A 191 -10.84 -5.41 6.84
C VAL A 191 -11.17 -6.48 7.86
N VAL A 192 -11.68 -7.61 7.40
CA VAL A 192 -12.05 -8.76 8.21
C VAL A 192 -11.24 -9.95 7.75
N LEU A 193 -10.61 -10.64 8.71
CA LEU A 193 -9.83 -11.84 8.50
C LEU A 193 -10.42 -12.94 9.39
N VAL A 194 -10.83 -14.05 8.79
CA VAL A 194 -11.37 -15.21 9.50
C VAL A 194 -10.52 -16.42 9.15
N ARG A 195 -9.87 -17.00 10.15
CA ARG A 195 -9.08 -18.22 9.99
C ARG A 195 -9.99 -19.38 9.58
N LEU A 196 -9.57 -20.15 8.58
CA LEU A 196 -10.26 -21.34 8.05
C LEU A 196 -9.78 -22.64 8.71
#